data_AF-N1MTD8-F1
#
_entry.id   AF-N1MTD8-F1
#
_cell.length_a   1.000
_cell.length_b   1.000
_cell.length_c   1.000
_cell.angle_alpha   90.00
_cell.angle_beta   90.00
_cell.angle_gamma   90.00
#
_symmetry.space_group_name_H-M   'P 1'
#
loop_
_entity.id
_entity.type
_entity.pdbx_description
1 polymer ?
#
loop_
_entity_poly.entity_id
_entity_poly.type
_entity_poly.pdbx_seq_one_letter_code
_entity_poly.pdbx_strand_id
1 'polypeptide(L)'
;MNVYVYSWKPATSINFGDEIGPMVVQALCRKFKLDYDIIPTVLSTHSKILAIGSILHEAKDDDVVWGVGVNSKHRSILPSNANIRFNAVRGPLTRFMMRDQGFDCPEIYGDPGLLFPMLFDEQIRTRRGQLENAAQEIGVPMPEIVVIPNINDDRFLPYFTEPFTDNLMFIRPNLDPITVAAYISASKRVISSSLHGLVFADVYGKAITRMASQFEADFKYTDYYEGTDRVAPRAYRDLKSSLDGELVAPLTWNPEPLLRAFPLLDPALQDILAVKLFDVEENRCYQVADLPNGEGPFTTGWAKAEGGAIWSVDQWTDFQVLFKKPPTRRLTLRLNVGTLPKGTGGVVVFRVVHGGKVIDTHRIIRNEPSKIIDIPVPQAHASGELSLRFKVENASRPVEHGIGDDVRHLGIWISSFEFASGT
;
A
#
# COMPACT_ATOMS: atom_id res chain seq x y z
N MET A 1 1.34 -13.87 8.41
CA MET A 1 0.18 -13.45 7.56
C MET A 1 0.58 -12.17 6.84
N ASN A 2 -0.15 -11.73 5.81
CA ASN A 2 0.18 -10.47 5.12
C ASN A 2 -0.85 -9.38 5.44
N VAL A 3 -0.42 -8.12 5.43
CA VAL A 3 -1.29 -6.95 5.55
C VAL A 3 -0.96 -5.97 4.43
N TYR A 4 -1.99 -5.51 3.74
CA TYR A 4 -1.82 -4.52 2.68
C TYR A 4 -1.74 -3.10 3.24
N VAL A 5 -0.80 -2.31 2.71
CA VAL A 5 -0.67 -0.88 3.00
C VAL A 5 -0.68 -0.13 1.68
N TYR A 6 -1.50 0.92 1.59
CA TYR A 6 -1.52 1.76 0.40
C TYR A 6 -0.16 2.41 0.19
N SER A 7 0.41 2.25 -0.99
CA SER A 7 1.65 2.93 -1.37
C SER A 7 1.70 3.09 -2.88
N TRP A 8 1.69 4.35 -3.32
CA TRP A 8 1.81 4.68 -4.72
C TRP A 8 3.29 4.75 -5.10
N LYS A 9 3.71 3.92 -6.07
CA LYS A 9 5.05 3.97 -6.65
C LYS A 9 4.95 4.36 -8.13
N PRO A 10 5.49 5.52 -8.55
CA PRO A 10 5.65 5.81 -9.97
C PRO A 10 6.56 4.75 -10.62
N ALA A 11 6.23 4.33 -11.84
CA ALA A 11 6.99 3.29 -12.55
C ALA A 11 8.47 3.64 -12.79
N THR A 12 8.86 4.91 -12.70
CA THR A 12 10.20 5.40 -13.04
C THR A 12 10.84 6.32 -12.00
N SER A 13 10.23 6.51 -10.82
CA SER A 13 10.79 7.37 -9.78
C SER A 13 10.36 6.96 -8.38
N ILE A 14 11.22 7.19 -7.40
CA ILE A 14 10.89 7.06 -5.98
C ILE A 14 10.35 8.41 -5.50
N ASN A 15 9.36 8.39 -4.61
CA ASN A 15 8.98 9.50 -3.76
C ASN A 15 9.06 9.00 -2.32
N PHE A 16 10.04 9.48 -1.55
CA PHE A 16 10.30 8.94 -0.20
C PHE A 16 9.05 9.00 0.68
N GLY A 17 8.21 10.03 0.49
CA GLY A 17 6.96 10.19 1.23
C GLY A 17 6.02 9.00 1.13
N ASP A 18 5.95 8.36 -0.05
CA ASP A 18 5.03 7.25 -0.32
C ASP A 18 5.59 5.90 0.18
N GLU A 19 6.89 5.83 0.50
CA GLU A 19 7.54 4.65 1.07
C GLU A 19 7.45 4.60 2.60
N ILE A 20 7.26 5.75 3.25
CA ILE A 20 7.20 5.85 4.72
C ILE A 20 6.07 4.98 5.29
N GLY A 21 4.90 4.94 4.64
CA GLY A 21 3.70 4.24 5.15
C GLY A 21 3.98 2.75 5.42
N PRO A 22 4.30 1.95 4.38
CA PRO A 22 4.66 0.54 4.56
C PRO A 22 5.83 0.33 5.53
N MET A 23 6.84 1.20 5.52
CA MET A 23 8.00 1.10 6.41
C MET A 23 7.60 1.26 7.89
N VAL A 24 6.80 2.29 8.21
CA VAL A 24 6.34 2.57 9.58
C VAL A 24 5.46 1.45 10.08
N VAL A 25 4.51 0.97 9.26
CA VAL A 25 3.62 -0.15 9.64
C VAL A 25 4.45 -1.41 9.93
N GLN A 26 5.40 -1.77 9.05
CA GLN A 26 6.25 -2.94 9.26
C GLN A 26 7.12 -2.81 10.52
N ALA A 27 7.67 -1.62 10.77
CA ALA A 27 8.47 -1.36 11.96
C ALA A 27 7.64 -1.44 13.26
N LEU A 28 6.39 -0.98 13.24
CA LEU A 28 5.47 -1.14 14.36
C LEU A 28 5.05 -2.59 14.57
N CYS A 29 4.80 -3.38 13.53
CA CYS A 29 4.61 -4.82 13.66
C CYS A 29 5.77 -5.47 14.42
N ARG A 30 7.03 -5.16 14.03
CA ARG A 30 8.20 -5.66 14.76
C ARG A 30 8.26 -5.17 16.21
N LYS A 31 8.01 -3.87 16.44
CA LYS A 31 8.03 -3.27 17.77
C LYS A 31 7.00 -3.90 18.72
N PHE A 32 5.81 -4.21 18.21
CA PHE A 32 4.71 -4.83 18.96
C PHE A 32 4.70 -6.36 18.87
N LYS A 33 5.71 -6.98 18.24
CA LYS A 33 5.84 -8.44 18.07
C LYS A 33 4.64 -9.07 17.33
N LEU A 34 4.12 -8.38 16.32
CA LEU A 34 3.08 -8.87 15.43
C LEU A 34 3.71 -9.55 14.20
N ASP A 35 3.23 -10.75 13.88
CA ASP A 35 3.77 -11.59 12.80
C ASP A 35 3.06 -11.33 11.45
N TYR A 36 3.26 -10.11 10.94
CA TYR A 36 2.73 -9.65 9.66
C TYR A 36 3.83 -9.18 8.71
N ASP A 37 3.74 -9.65 7.47
CA ASP A 37 4.47 -9.12 6.33
C ASP A 37 3.65 -8.01 5.67
N ILE A 38 4.26 -6.84 5.46
CA ILE A 38 3.59 -5.69 4.87
C ILE A 38 3.76 -5.69 3.36
N ILE A 39 2.64 -5.69 2.63
CA ILE A 39 2.59 -5.64 1.17
C ILE A 39 2.14 -4.24 0.72
N PRO A 40 3.02 -3.45 0.11
CA PRO A 40 2.62 -2.19 -0.53
C PRO A 40 1.70 -2.47 -1.72
N THR A 41 0.57 -1.78 -1.82
CA THR A 41 -0.37 -1.96 -2.95
C THR A 41 -1.08 -0.66 -3.31
N VAL A 42 -1.56 -0.57 -4.56
CA VAL A 42 -2.55 0.44 -4.99
C VAL A 42 -3.87 -0.20 -5.40
N LEU A 43 -3.97 -1.53 -5.28
CA LEU A 43 -5.14 -2.27 -5.72
C LEU A 43 -6.31 -2.04 -4.76
N SER A 44 -7.52 -2.05 -5.33
CA SER A 44 -8.78 -1.92 -4.59
C SER A 44 -9.47 -3.26 -4.37
N THR A 45 -8.76 -4.38 -4.55
CA THR A 45 -9.32 -5.74 -4.47
C THR A 45 -9.39 -6.27 -3.04
N HIS A 46 -8.72 -5.61 -2.10
CA HIS A 46 -8.57 -6.03 -0.71
C HIS A 46 -8.62 -4.80 0.21
N SER A 47 -9.01 -5.03 1.45
CA SER A 47 -8.87 -4.06 2.55
C SER A 47 -7.40 -3.74 2.79
N LYS A 48 -7.10 -2.47 3.04
CA LYS A 48 -5.72 -2.00 3.27
C LYS A 48 -5.68 -0.87 4.29
N ILE A 49 -4.50 -0.67 4.86
CA ILE A 49 -4.21 0.49 5.70
C ILE A 49 -3.74 1.65 4.81
N LEU A 50 -4.40 2.80 4.93
CA LEU A 50 -3.90 4.07 4.43
C LEU A 50 -3.19 4.75 5.60
N ALA A 51 -1.84 4.73 5.57
CA ALA A 51 -1.01 5.13 6.72
C ALA A 51 -0.39 6.52 6.60
N ILE A 52 -0.09 7.03 5.41
CA ILE A 52 0.58 8.33 5.29
C ILE A 52 0.25 9.03 3.98
N GLY A 53 0.34 10.36 3.98
CA GLY A 53 0.24 11.17 2.78
C GLY A 53 -1.15 11.80 2.58
N SER A 54 -1.31 12.46 1.43
CA SER A 54 -2.56 13.13 1.06
C SER A 54 -3.41 12.23 0.14
N ILE A 55 -3.64 11.00 0.59
CA ILE A 55 -4.19 9.91 -0.24
C ILE A 55 -5.60 9.49 0.19
N LEU A 56 -6.29 10.30 1.01
CA LEU A 56 -7.59 9.89 1.55
C LEU A 56 -8.62 9.55 0.45
N HIS A 57 -8.56 10.21 -0.70
CA HIS A 57 -9.42 9.96 -1.86
C HIS A 57 -9.29 8.54 -2.45
N GLU A 58 -8.24 7.82 -2.09
CA GLU A 58 -7.97 6.44 -2.52
C GLU A 58 -8.66 5.40 -1.63
N ALA A 59 -9.19 5.81 -0.47
CA ALA A 59 -9.90 4.93 0.44
C ALA A 59 -11.15 4.32 -0.22
N LYS A 60 -11.36 3.04 0.05
CA LYS A 60 -12.48 2.20 -0.40
C LYS A 60 -13.11 1.48 0.78
N ASP A 61 -14.20 0.80 0.50
CA ASP A 61 -14.91 -0.04 1.47
C ASP A 61 -13.95 -0.96 2.21
N ASP A 62 -14.14 -1.10 3.52
CA ASP A 62 -13.34 -1.89 4.46
C ASP A 62 -11.85 -1.46 4.60
N ASP A 63 -11.44 -0.32 4.03
CA ASP A 63 -10.13 0.26 4.30
C ASP A 63 -10.05 0.89 5.70
N VAL A 64 -8.83 0.97 6.22
CA VAL A 64 -8.53 1.60 7.51
C VAL A 64 -7.60 2.79 7.33
N VAL A 65 -8.04 3.94 7.80
CA VAL A 65 -7.32 5.21 7.72
C VAL A 65 -6.60 5.46 9.05
N TRP A 66 -5.28 5.68 8.97
CA TRP A 66 -4.44 5.99 10.12
C TRP A 66 -3.44 7.10 9.75
N GLY A 67 -3.83 8.35 9.98
CA GLY A 67 -2.95 9.52 9.90
C GLY A 67 -2.80 10.18 8.52
N VAL A 68 -3.61 9.77 7.54
CA VAL A 68 -3.64 10.39 6.21
C VAL A 68 -4.47 11.67 6.20
N GLY A 69 -4.25 12.50 5.20
CA GLY A 69 -5.05 13.69 4.96
C GLY A 69 -5.63 13.79 3.56
N VAL A 70 -6.42 14.84 3.35
CA VAL A 70 -7.04 15.14 2.06
C VAL A 70 -6.04 15.81 1.10
N ASN A 71 -6.15 15.48 -0.20
CA ASN A 71 -5.54 16.24 -1.28
C ASN A 71 -6.61 17.11 -1.97
N SER A 72 -6.47 18.42 -1.85
CA SER A 72 -7.42 19.41 -2.36
C SER A 72 -7.55 19.42 -3.89
N LYS A 73 -6.64 18.76 -4.62
CA LYS A 73 -6.74 18.61 -6.09
C LYS A 73 -7.79 17.58 -6.52
N HIS A 74 -8.20 16.69 -5.62
CA HIS A 74 -9.20 15.66 -5.89
C HIS A 74 -10.51 16.05 -5.21
N ARG A 75 -11.64 15.71 -5.84
CA ARG A 75 -12.94 15.77 -5.17
C ARG A 75 -12.85 14.89 -3.93
N SER A 76 -12.84 15.51 -2.76
CA SER A 76 -12.61 14.85 -1.49
C SER A 76 -13.87 14.15 -0.97
N ILE A 77 -14.66 13.60 -1.89
CA ILE A 77 -15.95 12.97 -1.61
C ILE A 77 -15.70 11.46 -1.60
N LEU A 78 -15.76 10.86 -0.41
CA LEU A 78 -15.78 9.42 -0.27
C LEU A 78 -17.20 8.90 -0.53
N PRO A 79 -17.38 7.64 -0.95
CA PRO A 79 -18.71 7.07 -1.13
C PRO A 79 -19.45 7.08 0.22
N SER A 80 -20.63 7.70 0.29
CA SER A 80 -21.37 7.94 1.54
C SER A 80 -21.78 6.67 2.30
N ASN A 81 -21.76 5.52 1.63
CA ASN A 81 -22.11 4.22 2.19
C ASN A 81 -20.90 3.30 2.36
N ALA A 82 -19.68 3.81 2.18
CA ALA A 82 -18.48 3.00 2.39
C ALA A 82 -18.24 2.80 3.89
N ASN A 83 -17.95 1.56 4.27
CA ASN A 83 -17.48 1.14 5.58
C ASN A 83 -15.98 1.42 5.73
N ILE A 84 -15.61 2.70 5.74
CA ILE A 84 -14.22 3.14 5.97
C ILE A 84 -14.02 3.37 7.46
N ARG A 85 -13.00 2.76 8.04
CA ARG A 85 -12.67 2.92 9.47
C ARG A 85 -11.59 3.99 9.65
N PHE A 86 -11.86 4.99 10.48
CA PHE A 86 -10.91 6.05 10.81
C PHE A 86 -10.35 5.82 12.20
N ASN A 87 -9.06 5.48 12.28
CA ASN A 87 -8.34 5.37 13.55
C ASN A 87 -7.64 6.68 13.91
N ALA A 88 -7.12 7.39 12.92
CA ALA A 88 -6.52 8.71 13.06
C ALA A 88 -6.53 9.42 11.70
N VAL A 89 -6.45 10.74 11.69
CA VAL A 89 -6.23 11.54 10.46
C VAL A 89 -5.09 12.52 10.68
N ARG A 90 -4.57 13.13 9.61
CA ARG A 90 -3.42 14.05 9.75
C ARG A 90 -3.72 15.24 10.67
N GLY A 91 -4.93 15.79 10.60
CA GLY A 91 -5.31 16.96 11.38
C GLY A 91 -6.81 17.28 11.40
N PRO A 92 -7.19 18.38 12.06
CA PRO A 92 -8.59 18.72 12.33
C PRO A 92 -9.37 19.11 11.08
N LEU A 93 -8.73 19.67 10.05
CA LEU A 93 -9.41 20.03 8.81
C LEU A 93 -9.85 18.78 8.05
N THR A 94 -8.97 17.77 7.95
CA THR A 94 -9.34 16.46 7.38
C THR A 94 -10.47 15.84 8.19
N ARG A 95 -10.40 15.85 9.52
CA ARG A 95 -11.47 15.31 10.38
C ARG A 95 -12.81 16.00 10.14
N PHE A 96 -12.81 17.33 10.10
CA PHE A 96 -14.01 18.12 9.85
C PHE A 96 -14.69 17.69 8.55
N MET A 97 -13.92 17.55 7.46
CA MET A 97 -14.44 17.11 6.17
C MET A 97 -15.04 15.70 6.21
N MET A 98 -14.47 14.77 6.99
CA MET A 98 -14.97 13.40 7.10
C MET A 98 -16.25 13.34 7.96
N ARG A 99 -16.31 14.12 9.03
CA ARG A 99 -17.49 14.26 9.88
C ARG A 99 -18.67 14.88 9.11
N ASP A 100 -18.41 15.89 8.28
CA ASP A 100 -19.42 16.52 7.41
C ASP A 100 -20.00 15.54 6.38
N GLN A 101 -19.19 14.57 5.95
CA GLN A 101 -19.62 13.48 5.06
C GLN A 101 -20.31 12.31 5.80
N GLY A 102 -20.47 12.39 7.12
CA GLY A 102 -21.16 11.39 7.93
C GLY A 102 -20.31 10.22 8.42
N PHE A 103 -18.98 10.24 8.22
CA PHE A 103 -18.09 9.21 8.76
C PHE A 103 -17.84 9.44 10.26
N ASP A 104 -17.70 8.34 11.00
CA ASP A 104 -17.12 8.42 12.34
C ASP A 104 -15.61 8.61 12.23
N CYS A 105 -15.10 9.71 12.78
CA CYS A 105 -13.71 10.11 12.67
C CYS A 105 -13.26 10.68 14.03
N PRO A 106 -12.39 9.96 14.77
CA PRO A 106 -12.01 10.34 16.11
C PRO A 106 -11.12 11.58 16.10
N GLU A 107 -11.06 12.28 17.23
CA GLU A 107 -10.14 13.40 17.46
C GLU A 107 -8.74 12.87 17.80
N ILE A 108 -8.17 12.10 16.88
CA ILE A 108 -6.81 11.56 16.96
C ILE A 108 -6.06 12.05 15.73
N TYR A 109 -5.04 12.87 15.97
CA TYR A 109 -4.29 13.57 14.95
C TYR A 109 -2.85 13.12 14.88
N GLY A 110 -2.27 13.20 13.69
CA GLY A 110 -0.84 13.04 13.47
C GLY A 110 -0.52 12.33 12.16
N ASP A 111 0.58 12.76 11.54
CA ASP A 111 1.19 12.10 10.41
C ASP A 111 2.12 10.98 10.92
N PRO A 112 1.95 9.70 10.54
CA PRO A 112 2.81 8.60 11.01
C PRO A 112 4.28 8.72 10.62
N GLY A 113 4.63 9.59 9.67
CA GLY A 113 6.01 10.00 9.43
C GLY A 113 6.67 10.64 10.66
N LEU A 114 5.89 11.17 11.61
CA LEU A 114 6.39 11.63 12.90
C LEU A 114 7.04 10.52 13.74
N LEU A 115 6.63 9.27 13.54
CA LEU A 115 7.18 8.10 14.25
C LEU A 115 8.49 7.61 13.62
N PHE A 116 8.84 8.07 12.43
CA PHE A 116 9.91 7.49 11.61
C PHE A 116 11.29 7.53 12.31
N PRO A 117 11.77 8.68 12.86
CA PRO A 117 13.05 8.72 13.56
C PRO A 117 13.13 7.77 14.76
N MET A 118 12.03 7.61 15.51
CA MET A 118 11.98 6.68 16.65
C MET A 118 12.09 5.22 16.19
N LEU A 119 11.54 4.87 15.03
CA LEU A 119 11.48 3.49 14.53
C LEU A 119 12.74 3.07 13.79
N PHE A 120 13.51 4.02 13.25
CA PHE A 120 14.66 3.77 12.38
C PHE A 120 15.96 4.47 12.85
N ASP A 121 16.02 4.79 14.14
CA ASP A 121 17.10 5.55 14.77
C ASP A 121 18.51 4.98 14.50
N GLU A 122 18.69 3.66 14.60
CA GLU A 122 19.96 2.98 14.34
C GLU A 122 20.38 3.07 12.87
N GLN A 123 19.44 2.81 11.95
CA GLN A 123 19.68 2.87 10.51
C GLN A 123 20.06 4.29 10.09
N ILE A 124 19.36 5.29 10.64
CA ILE A 124 19.59 6.70 10.31
C ILE A 124 20.94 7.17 10.86
N ARG A 125 21.31 6.82 12.10
CA ARG A 125 22.65 7.13 12.64
C ARG A 125 23.77 6.49 11.83
N THR A 126 23.59 5.22 11.46
CA THR A 126 24.57 4.50 10.63
C THR A 126 24.74 5.19 9.28
N ARG A 127 23.62 5.52 8.63
CA ARG A 127 23.63 6.21 7.34
C ARG A 127 24.26 7.59 7.44
N ARG A 128 23.95 8.34 8.51
CA ARG A 128 24.58 9.64 8.78
C ARG A 128 26.10 9.54 8.90
N GLY A 129 26.62 8.59 9.68
CA GLY A 129 28.06 8.38 9.82
C GLY A 129 28.74 8.06 8.49
N GLN A 130 28.09 7.28 7.62
CA GLN A 130 28.59 7.03 6.26
C GLN A 130 28.68 8.30 5.42
N LEU A 131 27.67 9.18 5.52
CA LEU A 131 27.65 10.45 4.79
C LEU A 131 28.74 11.41 5.30
N GLU A 132 28.91 11.51 6.63
CA GLU A 132 29.94 12.33 7.26
C GLU A 132 31.36 11.86 6.88
N ASN A 133 31.61 10.54 6.88
CA ASN A 133 32.88 9.98 6.43
C ASN A 133 33.15 10.26 4.95
N ALA A 134 32.15 10.06 4.08
CA ALA A 134 32.29 10.32 2.64
C ALA A 134 32.61 11.80 2.36
N ALA A 135 31.97 12.73 3.10
CA ALA A 135 32.24 14.16 3.00
C ALA A 135 33.68 14.48 3.43
N GLN A 136 34.15 13.88 4.53
CA GLN A 136 35.53 14.02 5.01
C GLN A 136 36.56 13.51 3.99
N GLU A 137 36.33 12.35 3.37
CA GLU A 137 37.24 11.75 2.38
C GLU A 137 37.45 12.64 1.15
N ILE A 138 36.40 13.34 0.70
CA ILE A 138 36.47 14.26 -0.45
C ILE A 138 36.77 15.71 -0.03
N GLY A 139 37.01 15.96 1.26
CA GLY A 139 37.41 17.26 1.79
C GLY A 139 36.31 18.33 1.76
N VAL A 140 35.02 17.94 1.79
CA VAL A 140 33.89 18.87 1.83
C VAL A 140 33.17 18.81 3.19
N PRO A 141 32.69 19.95 3.73
CA PRO A 141 31.89 19.93 4.95
C PRO A 141 30.49 19.36 4.69
N MET A 142 29.85 18.86 5.75
CA MET A 142 28.42 18.58 5.70
C MET A 142 27.61 19.89 5.60
N PRO A 143 26.50 19.92 4.84
CA PRO A 143 25.72 21.14 4.67
C PRO A 143 25.03 21.56 5.97
N GLU A 144 25.11 22.84 6.29
CA GLU A 144 24.38 23.41 7.43
C GLU A 144 22.89 23.57 7.13
N ILE A 145 22.56 23.88 5.87
CA ILE A 145 21.20 24.08 5.39
C ILE A 145 20.87 23.02 4.35
N VAL A 146 19.77 22.32 4.60
CA VAL A 146 19.20 21.34 3.66
C VAL A 146 17.92 21.92 3.05
N VAL A 147 17.81 21.89 1.73
CA VAL A 147 16.62 22.31 0.99
C VAL A 147 15.92 21.09 0.41
N ILE A 148 14.66 20.87 0.77
CA ILE A 148 13.88 19.71 0.32
C ILE A 148 12.64 20.20 -0.44
N PRO A 149 12.66 20.18 -1.78
CA PRO A 149 11.50 20.59 -2.56
C PRO A 149 10.42 19.51 -2.60
N ASN A 150 9.19 19.91 -2.89
CA ASN A 150 8.16 18.97 -3.29
C ASN A 150 8.56 18.25 -4.59
N ILE A 151 8.18 16.99 -4.76
CA ILE A 151 8.45 16.23 -5.98
C ILE A 151 7.85 16.88 -7.24
N ASN A 152 6.69 17.55 -7.09
CA ASN A 152 6.07 18.27 -8.20
C ASN A 152 6.79 19.59 -8.52
N ASP A 153 7.55 20.14 -7.57
CA ASP A 153 8.36 21.34 -7.78
C ASP A 153 9.75 21.00 -8.37
N ASP A 154 10.30 19.80 -8.08
CA ASP A 154 11.70 19.40 -8.37
C ASP A 154 12.15 19.69 -9.81
N ARG A 155 11.27 19.46 -10.80
CA ARG A 155 11.56 19.66 -12.23
C ARG A 155 11.55 21.12 -12.69
N PHE A 156 11.02 22.02 -11.87
CA PHE A 156 10.80 23.43 -12.22
C PHE A 156 11.66 24.38 -11.39
N LEU A 157 12.52 23.84 -10.51
CA LEU A 157 13.43 24.66 -9.73
C LEU A 157 14.63 25.09 -10.60
N PRO A 158 14.84 26.40 -10.82
CA PRO A 158 15.91 26.94 -11.68
C PRO A 158 17.32 26.79 -11.09
N TYR A 159 17.48 26.06 -9.98
CA TYR A 159 18.68 26.00 -9.18
C TYR A 159 19.73 24.97 -9.66
N PHE A 160 19.60 24.42 -10.87
CA PHE A 160 20.68 23.66 -11.52
C PHE A 160 21.60 24.52 -12.40
N THR A 161 21.34 25.83 -12.50
CA THR A 161 22.11 26.73 -13.36
C THR A 161 23.02 27.70 -12.62
N GLU A 162 22.93 27.82 -11.29
CA GLU A 162 23.82 28.70 -10.51
C GLU A 162 24.52 27.97 -9.35
N PRO A 163 25.82 28.21 -9.12
CA PRO A 163 26.55 27.63 -8.00
C PRO A 163 26.06 28.21 -6.66
N PHE A 164 25.69 27.33 -5.73
CA PHE A 164 25.38 27.69 -4.35
C PHE A 164 26.61 27.65 -3.46
N THR A 165 26.55 28.34 -2.32
CA THR A 165 27.56 28.31 -1.28
C THR A 165 27.74 26.92 -0.67
N ASP A 166 28.95 26.58 -0.22
CA ASP A 166 29.31 25.29 0.38
C ASP A 166 28.43 24.84 1.58
N ASN A 167 27.68 25.77 2.20
CA ASN A 167 26.86 25.49 3.38
C ASN A 167 25.43 25.01 3.07
N LEU A 168 25.02 24.93 1.80
CA LEU A 168 23.65 24.60 1.40
C LEU A 168 23.61 23.42 0.43
N MET A 169 22.69 22.48 0.66
CA MET A 169 22.49 21.33 -0.22
C MET A 169 21.01 21.08 -0.51
N PHE A 170 20.69 20.79 -1.77
CA PHE A 170 19.39 20.31 -2.18
C PHE A 170 19.30 18.79 -2.05
N ILE A 171 18.24 18.32 -1.40
CA ILE A 171 17.95 16.88 -1.28
C ILE A 171 16.71 16.59 -2.10
N ARG A 172 16.90 15.77 -3.12
CA ARG A 172 15.78 15.37 -3.97
C ARG A 172 14.87 14.40 -3.22
N PRO A 173 13.54 14.50 -3.41
CA PRO A 173 12.58 13.63 -2.76
C PRO A 173 12.54 12.20 -3.33
N ASN A 174 13.43 11.86 -4.28
CA ASN A 174 13.57 10.52 -4.86
C ASN A 174 14.64 9.66 -4.18
N LEU A 175 15.31 10.18 -3.15
CA LEU A 175 16.17 9.37 -2.28
C LEU A 175 15.32 8.50 -1.35
N ASP A 176 15.91 7.45 -0.79
CA ASP A 176 15.23 6.63 0.20
C ASP A 176 14.98 7.42 1.52
N PRO A 177 13.92 7.11 2.28
CA PRO A 177 13.59 7.83 3.50
C PRO A 177 14.69 7.88 4.56
N ILE A 178 15.53 6.83 4.67
CA ILE A 178 16.62 6.77 5.66
C ILE A 178 17.73 7.76 5.29
N THR A 179 18.10 7.83 4.01
CA THR A 179 19.09 8.81 3.53
C THR A 179 18.59 10.24 3.68
N VAL A 180 17.33 10.53 3.37
CA VAL A 180 16.74 11.87 3.59
C VAL A 180 16.79 12.24 5.07
N ALA A 181 16.35 11.34 5.95
CA ALA A 181 16.39 11.55 7.40
C ALA A 181 17.82 11.74 7.92
N ALA A 182 18.80 11.00 7.39
CA ALA A 182 20.20 11.13 7.77
C ALA A 182 20.75 12.53 7.47
N TYR A 183 20.51 13.07 6.27
CA TYR A 183 20.92 14.43 5.95
C TYR A 183 20.20 15.50 6.78
N ILE A 184 18.88 15.35 6.99
CA ILE A 184 18.13 16.25 7.89
C ILE A 184 18.76 16.24 9.27
N SER A 185 19.05 15.05 9.81
CA SER A 185 19.64 14.89 11.15
C SER A 185 21.04 15.51 11.27
N ALA A 186 21.81 15.55 10.17
CA ALA A 186 23.13 16.18 10.11
C ALA A 186 23.07 17.72 9.94
N SER A 187 22.00 18.24 9.34
CA SER A 187 21.82 19.68 9.11
C SER A 187 21.49 20.47 10.38
N LYS A 188 21.66 21.80 10.31
CA LYS A 188 21.20 22.74 11.34
C LYS A 188 19.82 23.30 11.03
N ARG A 189 19.54 23.56 9.74
CA ARG A 189 18.28 24.13 9.26
C ARG A 189 17.75 23.39 8.04
N VAL A 190 16.44 23.20 7.99
CA VAL A 190 15.72 22.65 6.83
C VAL A 190 14.82 23.73 6.23
N ILE A 191 14.95 23.94 4.92
CA ILE A 191 14.02 24.75 4.13
C ILE A 191 13.25 23.78 3.24
N SER A 192 11.92 23.76 3.32
CA SER A 192 11.17 22.75 2.57
C SER A 192 9.83 23.20 2.05
N SER A 193 9.55 22.81 0.79
CA SER A 193 8.21 22.79 0.20
C SER A 193 7.61 21.37 0.14
N SER A 194 8.31 20.37 0.69
CA SER A 194 7.80 19.01 0.87
C SER A 194 7.22 18.87 2.27
N LEU A 195 5.96 18.41 2.39
CA LEU A 195 5.35 18.17 3.71
C LEU A 195 6.18 17.20 4.54
N HIS A 196 6.60 16.06 3.99
CA HIS A 196 7.41 15.09 4.75
C HIS A 196 8.83 15.60 5.05
N GLY A 197 9.35 16.56 4.26
CA GLY A 197 10.58 17.28 4.62
C GLY A 197 10.40 18.09 5.90
N LEU A 198 9.25 18.76 6.06
CA LEU A 198 8.87 19.47 7.28
C LEU A 198 8.63 18.51 8.45
N VAL A 199 7.85 17.44 8.23
CA VAL A 199 7.55 16.41 9.25
C VAL A 199 8.83 15.80 9.83
N PHE A 200 9.78 15.38 8.98
CA PHE A 200 11.04 14.82 9.45
C PHE A 200 11.88 15.85 10.21
N ALA A 201 11.98 17.08 9.68
CA ALA A 201 12.72 18.15 10.35
C ALA A 201 12.14 18.48 11.74
N ASP A 202 10.82 18.46 11.88
CA ASP A 202 10.11 18.72 13.14
C ASP A 202 10.47 17.68 14.20
N VAL A 203 10.43 16.38 13.88
CA VAL A 203 10.79 15.32 14.84
C VAL A 203 12.26 15.36 15.24
N TYR A 204 13.14 15.78 14.32
CA TYR A 204 14.56 15.99 14.63
C TYR A 204 14.85 17.29 15.39
N GLY A 205 13.83 18.13 15.66
CA GLY A 205 14.00 19.41 16.34
C GLY A 205 14.89 20.39 15.57
N LYS A 206 14.87 20.34 14.23
CA LYS A 206 15.67 21.23 13.40
C LYS A 206 15.02 22.61 13.28
N ALA A 207 15.85 23.63 13.03
CA ALA A 207 15.32 24.93 12.61
C ALA A 207 14.65 24.75 11.24
N ILE A 208 13.41 25.21 11.09
CA ILE A 208 12.65 25.02 9.85
C ILE A 208 12.26 26.37 9.29
N THR A 209 12.32 26.51 7.97
CA THR A 209 11.56 27.55 7.25
C THR A 209 10.72 26.91 6.16
N ARG A 210 9.45 27.27 6.13
CA ARG A 210 8.49 26.73 5.16
C ARG A 210 8.61 27.47 3.84
N MET A 211 8.94 26.74 2.79
CA MET A 211 8.91 27.23 1.41
C MET A 211 7.56 26.86 0.76
N ALA A 212 6.99 27.76 0.00
CA ALA A 212 5.77 27.52 -0.75
C ALA A 212 6.05 26.53 -1.88
N SER A 213 5.16 25.55 -2.04
CA SER A 213 5.15 24.72 -3.25
C SER A 213 4.40 25.46 -4.35
N GLN A 214 4.89 25.36 -5.59
CA GLN A 214 4.23 25.97 -6.74
C GLN A 214 3.01 25.17 -7.18
N PHE A 215 3.03 23.85 -6.93
CA PHE A 215 2.02 22.94 -7.44
C PHE A 215 1.13 22.36 -6.35
N GLU A 216 1.45 22.50 -5.07
CA GLU A 216 0.66 21.90 -3.98
C GLU A 216 -0.20 22.93 -3.25
N ALA A 217 -1.42 22.52 -2.88
CA ALA A 217 -2.32 23.35 -2.10
C ALA A 217 -1.86 23.52 -0.65
N ASP A 218 -2.21 24.66 -0.05
CA ASP A 218 -1.83 25.02 1.33
C ASP A 218 -2.47 24.10 2.38
N PHE A 219 -3.67 23.60 2.09
CA PHE A 219 -4.51 22.80 2.99
C PHE A 219 -3.73 21.72 3.76
N LYS A 220 -2.91 20.92 3.08
CA LYS A 220 -2.22 19.79 3.71
C LYS A 220 -1.20 20.22 4.77
N TYR A 221 -0.63 21.40 4.61
CA TYR A 221 0.32 21.96 5.57
C TYR A 221 -0.44 22.53 6.75
N THR A 222 -1.50 23.30 6.51
CA THR A 222 -2.35 23.85 7.57
C THR A 222 -2.94 22.75 8.43
N ASP A 223 -3.51 21.72 7.79
CA ASP A 223 -4.04 20.52 8.45
C ASP A 223 -2.97 19.82 9.31
N TYR A 224 -1.73 19.68 8.81
CA TYR A 224 -0.63 19.12 9.59
C TYR A 224 -0.27 19.98 10.82
N TYR A 225 -0.07 21.29 10.63
CA TYR A 225 0.34 22.17 11.73
C TYR A 225 -0.76 22.26 12.79
N GLU A 226 -2.02 22.43 12.41
CA GLU A 226 -3.16 22.42 13.33
C GLU A 226 -3.31 21.08 14.04
N GLY A 227 -3.04 19.95 13.35
CA GLY A 227 -3.01 18.62 13.96
C GLY A 227 -1.88 18.43 14.98
N THR A 228 -0.94 19.37 15.06
CA THR A 228 0.13 19.41 16.07
C THR A 228 -0.01 20.62 17.01
N ASP A 229 -1.22 21.17 17.14
CA ASP A 229 -1.55 22.34 17.97
C ASP A 229 -0.73 23.60 17.63
N ARG A 230 -0.35 23.74 16.35
CA ARG A 230 0.43 24.88 15.84
C ARG A 230 -0.32 25.64 14.77
N VAL A 231 -0.06 26.94 14.68
CA VAL A 231 -0.51 27.75 13.55
C VAL A 231 0.40 27.48 12.36
N ALA A 232 -0.20 27.30 11.18
CA ALA A 232 0.55 27.11 9.94
C ALA A 232 1.51 28.30 9.72
N PRO A 233 2.83 28.06 9.60
CA PRO A 233 3.78 29.12 9.42
C PRO A 233 3.65 29.72 8.01
N ARG A 234 4.10 30.98 7.90
CA ARG A 234 4.21 31.67 6.61
C ARG A 234 5.04 30.84 5.64
N ALA A 235 4.54 30.68 4.41
CA ALA A 235 5.29 30.07 3.32
C ALA A 235 5.99 31.14 2.46
N TYR A 236 7.28 30.98 2.23
CA TYR A 236 8.10 31.88 1.41
C TYR A 236 8.16 31.39 -0.04
N ARG A 237 8.12 32.31 -1.01
CA ARG A 237 7.89 31.96 -2.43
C ARG A 237 9.10 31.33 -3.12
N ASP A 238 10.29 31.58 -2.60
CA ASP A 238 11.55 31.15 -3.19
C ASP A 238 12.61 30.90 -2.11
N LEU A 239 13.74 30.31 -2.49
CA LEU A 239 14.82 30.00 -1.55
C LEU A 239 15.39 31.27 -0.92
N LYS A 240 15.54 32.36 -1.69
CA LYS A 240 16.13 33.61 -1.20
C LYS A 240 15.34 34.18 -0.03
N SER A 241 14.02 34.33 -0.21
CA SER A 241 13.11 34.78 0.83
C SER A 241 12.96 33.77 1.98
N SER A 242 13.16 32.47 1.70
CA SER A 242 13.17 31.44 2.75
C SER A 242 14.42 31.49 3.63
N LEU A 243 15.59 31.88 3.10
CA LEU A 243 16.82 32.01 3.88
C LEU A 243 16.69 33.11 4.95
N ASP A 244 16.06 34.23 4.59
CA ASP A 244 15.77 35.34 5.49
C ASP A 244 14.45 35.15 6.27
N GLY A 245 13.76 34.03 6.02
CA GLY A 245 12.44 33.76 6.57
C GLY A 245 12.46 33.37 8.04
N GLU A 246 11.32 33.58 8.69
CA GLU A 246 11.09 33.22 10.08
C GLU A 246 11.20 31.70 10.29
N LEU A 247 11.65 31.34 11.49
CA LEU A 247 11.70 29.95 11.91
C LEU A 247 10.31 29.49 12.36
N VAL A 248 9.96 28.27 11.96
CA VAL A 248 8.73 27.61 12.41
C VAL A 248 8.84 27.29 13.90
N ALA A 249 7.72 27.42 14.62
CA ALA A 249 7.65 27.04 16.03
C ALA A 249 8.00 25.54 16.23
N PRO A 250 8.88 25.20 17.19
CA PRO A 250 9.28 23.82 17.44
C PRO A 250 8.09 22.91 17.72
N LEU A 251 8.15 21.67 17.24
CA LEU A 251 7.14 20.66 17.52
C LEU A 251 7.20 20.24 19.00
N THR A 252 6.08 20.41 19.70
CA THR A 252 5.82 19.74 20.98
C THR A 252 4.67 18.78 20.75
N TRP A 253 4.91 17.48 20.85
CA TRP A 253 3.89 16.48 20.55
C TRP A 253 4.03 15.23 21.40
N ASN A 254 2.92 14.51 21.56
CA ASN A 254 2.87 13.22 22.22
C ASN A 254 2.57 12.13 21.19
N PRO A 255 3.46 11.14 20.98
CA PRO A 255 3.21 10.06 20.03
C PRO A 255 2.15 9.05 20.48
N GLU A 256 1.81 9.02 21.77
CA GLU A 256 0.99 7.96 22.36
C GLU A 256 -0.42 7.83 21.75
N PRO A 257 -1.20 8.92 21.50
CA PRO A 257 -2.51 8.79 20.89
C PRO A 257 -2.44 8.16 19.49
N LEU A 258 -1.47 8.56 18.68
CA LEU A 258 -1.27 8.02 17.33
C LEU A 258 -0.80 6.56 17.36
N LEU A 259 0.08 6.20 18.29
CA LEU A 259 0.54 4.82 18.49
C LEU A 259 -0.57 3.89 18.96
N ARG A 260 -1.42 4.33 19.90
CA ARG A 260 -2.58 3.54 20.36
C ARG A 260 -3.63 3.35 19.27
N ALA A 261 -3.72 4.28 18.34
CA ALA A 261 -4.58 4.18 17.18
C ALA A 261 -4.01 3.27 16.07
N PHE A 262 -2.83 2.67 16.24
CA PHE A 262 -2.24 1.79 15.24
C PHE A 262 -3.19 0.63 14.90
N PRO A 263 -3.63 0.47 13.63
CA PRO A 263 -4.72 -0.45 13.27
C PRO A 263 -4.52 -1.90 13.72
N LEU A 264 -3.30 -2.42 13.65
CA LEU A 264 -3.03 -3.83 13.95
C LEU A 264 -2.93 -4.12 15.46
N LEU A 265 -3.25 -3.16 16.34
CA LEU A 265 -3.46 -3.42 17.77
C LEU A 265 -4.90 -3.84 18.08
N ASP A 266 -5.84 -3.63 17.15
CA ASP A 266 -7.25 -4.04 17.30
C ASP A 266 -7.47 -5.42 16.63
N PRO A 267 -7.83 -6.47 17.39
CA PRO A 267 -8.14 -7.79 16.84
C PRO A 267 -9.23 -7.76 15.75
N ALA A 268 -10.23 -6.90 15.89
CA ALA A 268 -11.31 -6.79 14.89
C ALA A 268 -10.84 -6.18 13.57
N LEU A 269 -9.75 -5.40 13.59
CA LEU A 269 -9.09 -4.90 12.36
C LEU A 269 -8.12 -5.93 11.80
N GLN A 270 -7.45 -6.72 12.65
CA GLN A 270 -6.60 -7.82 12.20
C GLN A 270 -7.40 -8.82 11.35
N ASP A 271 -8.61 -9.19 11.75
CA ASP A 271 -9.44 -10.14 10.99
C ASP A 271 -9.84 -9.63 9.59
N ILE A 272 -9.87 -8.31 9.41
CA ILE A 272 -10.23 -7.67 8.12
C ILE A 272 -8.99 -7.45 7.26
N LEU A 273 -7.88 -7.04 7.89
CA LEU A 273 -6.66 -6.63 7.19
C LEU A 273 -5.70 -7.78 6.92
N ALA A 274 -5.72 -8.83 7.75
CA ALA A 274 -4.82 -9.96 7.62
C ALA A 274 -5.30 -10.91 6.53
N VAL A 275 -4.48 -11.07 5.50
CA VAL A 275 -4.72 -12.03 4.42
C VAL A 275 -3.66 -13.13 4.43
N LYS A 276 -4.11 -14.36 4.21
CA LYS A 276 -3.21 -15.48 3.92
C LYS A 276 -3.07 -15.58 2.40
N LEU A 277 -1.92 -15.14 1.88
CA LEU A 277 -1.59 -15.29 0.47
C LEU A 277 -0.76 -16.55 0.28
N PHE A 278 -0.94 -17.19 -0.87
CA PHE A 278 -0.15 -18.35 -1.25
C PHE A 278 1.03 -17.92 -2.14
N ASP A 279 2.24 -18.19 -1.65
CA ASP A 279 3.46 -17.94 -2.41
C ASP A 279 3.56 -18.89 -3.60
N VAL A 280 3.89 -18.35 -4.77
CA VAL A 280 4.08 -19.13 -5.99
C VAL A 280 5.42 -18.88 -6.67
N GLU A 281 5.81 -19.85 -7.49
CA GLU A 281 7.02 -19.87 -8.29
C GLU A 281 6.62 -20.11 -9.75
N GLU A 282 7.28 -19.42 -10.68
CA GLU A 282 7.09 -19.64 -12.11
C GLU A 282 7.53 -21.06 -12.50
N ASN A 283 6.81 -21.68 -13.44
CA ASN A 283 7.06 -23.02 -13.99
C ASN A 283 7.07 -24.16 -12.95
N ARG A 284 6.48 -23.92 -11.78
CA ARG A 284 6.21 -24.96 -10.79
C ARG A 284 4.74 -25.34 -10.86
N CYS A 285 4.49 -26.62 -11.06
CA CYS A 285 3.15 -27.20 -10.98
C CYS A 285 2.84 -27.55 -9.52
N TYR A 286 1.72 -27.04 -9.02
CA TYR A 286 1.20 -27.28 -7.69
C TYR A 286 0.02 -28.25 -7.79
N GLN A 287 0.12 -29.40 -7.13
CA GLN A 287 -1.00 -30.33 -6.98
C GLN A 287 -1.82 -29.93 -5.76
N VAL A 288 -3.13 -29.85 -5.91
CA VAL A 288 -4.04 -29.52 -4.79
C VAL A 288 -3.96 -30.57 -3.69
N ALA A 289 -3.70 -31.84 -4.05
CA ALA A 289 -3.48 -32.92 -3.10
C ALA A 289 -2.26 -32.71 -2.17
N ASP A 290 -1.27 -31.95 -2.62
CA ASP A 290 -0.03 -31.71 -1.89
C ASP A 290 -0.08 -30.40 -1.07
N LEU A 291 -1.15 -29.62 -1.21
CA LEU A 291 -1.34 -28.38 -0.45
C LEU A 291 -1.78 -28.71 0.98
N PRO A 292 -1.25 -28.04 2.01
CA PRO A 292 -1.75 -28.19 3.35
C PRO A 292 -3.23 -27.78 3.45
N ASN A 293 -3.98 -28.41 4.36
CA ASN A 293 -5.41 -28.14 4.52
C ASN A 293 -5.69 -26.67 4.82
N GLY A 294 -6.56 -26.04 4.01
CA GLY A 294 -6.87 -24.61 4.14
C GLY A 294 -5.76 -23.68 3.67
N GLU A 295 -4.80 -24.22 2.90
CA GLU A 295 -3.76 -23.45 2.22
C GLU A 295 -3.89 -23.59 0.71
N GLY A 296 -3.41 -22.59 0.00
CA GLY A 296 -3.50 -22.53 -1.45
C GLY A 296 -4.04 -21.18 -1.92
N PRO A 297 -4.06 -20.98 -3.24
CA PRO A 297 -4.51 -19.73 -3.83
C PRO A 297 -6.03 -19.58 -3.82
N PHE A 298 -6.77 -20.62 -3.47
CA PHE A 298 -8.23 -20.69 -3.54
C PHE A 298 -8.83 -20.14 -2.24
N THR A 299 -9.30 -18.87 -2.27
CA THR A 299 -9.78 -18.18 -1.06
C THR A 299 -11.30 -18.26 -0.94
N THR A 300 -12.02 -17.20 -1.28
CA THR A 300 -13.49 -17.13 -1.15
C THR A 300 -14.19 -18.00 -2.19
N GLY A 301 -15.29 -18.66 -1.82
CA GLY A 301 -16.17 -19.39 -2.73
C GLY A 301 -15.74 -20.82 -3.10
N TRP A 302 -14.69 -21.33 -2.47
CA TRP A 302 -14.19 -22.69 -2.64
C TRP A 302 -14.49 -23.58 -1.44
N ALA A 303 -14.69 -24.88 -1.69
CA ALA A 303 -14.78 -25.90 -0.66
C ALA A 303 -13.41 -26.15 0.00
N LYS A 304 -13.40 -26.95 1.07
CA LYS A 304 -12.16 -27.61 1.51
C LYS A 304 -11.70 -28.59 0.43
N ALA A 305 -10.39 -28.71 0.23
CA ALA A 305 -9.82 -29.68 -0.69
C ALA A 305 -10.13 -31.11 -0.21
N GLU A 306 -10.66 -31.93 -1.11
CA GLU A 306 -11.12 -33.30 -0.86
C GLU A 306 -10.80 -34.17 -2.08
N GLY A 307 -10.28 -35.38 -1.86
CA GLY A 307 -9.98 -36.31 -2.97
C GLY A 307 -8.93 -35.80 -3.96
N GLY A 308 -8.02 -34.92 -3.53
CA GLY A 308 -6.95 -34.36 -4.35
C GLY A 308 -7.38 -33.19 -5.26
N ALA A 309 -8.59 -32.67 -5.08
CA ALA A 309 -9.10 -31.52 -5.81
C ALA A 309 -9.85 -30.56 -4.89
N ILE A 310 -10.12 -29.34 -5.38
CA ILE A 310 -10.91 -28.33 -4.69
C ILE A 310 -12.08 -27.90 -5.57
N TRP A 311 -13.28 -27.85 -5.00
CA TRP A 311 -14.51 -27.53 -5.72
C TRP A 311 -14.92 -26.07 -5.52
N SER A 312 -15.40 -25.42 -6.58
CA SER A 312 -16.14 -24.16 -6.46
C SER A 312 -17.53 -24.45 -5.89
N VAL A 313 -17.92 -23.76 -4.81
CA VAL A 313 -19.22 -23.94 -4.16
C VAL A 313 -20.12 -22.71 -4.25
N ASP A 314 -19.54 -21.55 -4.60
CA ASP A 314 -20.25 -20.31 -4.87
C ASP A 314 -20.15 -19.92 -6.34
N GLN A 315 -21.05 -19.03 -6.77
CA GLN A 315 -21.03 -18.47 -8.12
C GLN A 315 -19.80 -17.59 -8.37
N TRP A 316 -19.26 -16.95 -7.33
CA TRP A 316 -18.08 -16.11 -7.39
C TRP A 316 -17.00 -16.70 -6.50
N THR A 317 -15.83 -16.93 -7.08
CA THR A 317 -14.71 -17.54 -6.36
C THR A 317 -13.42 -16.76 -6.58
N ASP A 318 -12.61 -16.62 -5.55
CA ASP A 318 -11.39 -15.81 -5.59
C ASP A 318 -10.13 -16.70 -5.66
N PHE A 319 -9.15 -16.23 -6.42
CA PHE A 319 -7.84 -16.87 -6.59
C PHE A 319 -6.74 -15.82 -6.38
N GLN A 320 -5.94 -16.00 -5.35
CA GLN A 320 -4.95 -15.00 -4.91
C GLN A 320 -3.59 -15.65 -4.69
N VAL A 321 -2.56 -15.06 -5.29
CA VAL A 321 -1.17 -15.50 -5.14
C VAL A 321 -0.23 -14.33 -4.96
N LEU A 322 0.93 -14.62 -4.36
CA LEU A 322 2.04 -13.70 -4.26
C LEU A 322 3.27 -14.30 -4.95
N PHE A 323 3.82 -13.58 -5.93
CA PHE A 323 5.12 -13.89 -6.51
C PHE A 323 6.20 -13.22 -5.67
N LYS A 324 7.12 -14.02 -5.10
CA LYS A 324 8.27 -13.48 -4.33
C LYS A 324 9.11 -12.47 -5.12
N LYS A 325 9.14 -12.62 -6.44
CA LYS A 325 9.69 -11.64 -7.38
C LYS A 325 8.64 -11.39 -8.45
N PRO A 326 8.26 -10.13 -8.72
CA PRO A 326 7.30 -9.82 -9.77
C PRO A 326 7.76 -10.42 -11.11
N PRO A 327 6.90 -11.18 -11.80
CA PRO A 327 7.26 -11.78 -13.07
C PRO A 327 7.58 -10.70 -14.10
N THR A 328 8.70 -10.88 -14.81
CA THR A 328 9.19 -9.93 -15.82
C THR A 328 8.69 -10.24 -17.23
N ARG A 329 8.03 -11.38 -17.41
CA ARG A 329 7.50 -11.90 -18.68
C ARG A 329 6.00 -12.16 -18.54
N ARG A 330 5.32 -12.32 -19.68
CA ARG A 330 3.92 -12.75 -19.69
C ARG A 330 3.84 -14.21 -19.22
N LEU A 331 2.91 -14.47 -18.32
CA LEU A 331 2.63 -15.79 -17.80
C LEU A 331 1.27 -16.30 -18.29
N THR A 332 1.11 -17.60 -18.28
CA THR A 332 -0.16 -18.30 -18.46
C THR A 332 -0.43 -19.11 -17.20
N LEU A 333 -1.60 -18.89 -16.58
CA LEU A 333 -2.09 -19.72 -15.50
C LEU A 333 -2.74 -20.94 -16.13
N ARG A 334 -2.12 -22.11 -15.96
CA ARG A 334 -2.69 -23.39 -16.35
C ARG A 334 -3.45 -23.97 -15.19
N LEU A 335 -4.70 -24.36 -15.40
CA LEU A 335 -5.53 -25.05 -14.40
C LEU A 335 -5.97 -26.39 -14.98
N ASN A 336 -5.78 -27.49 -14.24
CA ASN A 336 -6.45 -28.75 -14.58
C ASN A 336 -7.85 -28.75 -13.97
N VAL A 337 -8.87 -28.65 -14.82
CA VAL A 337 -10.27 -28.47 -14.41
C VAL A 337 -11.13 -29.65 -14.81
N GLY A 338 -12.13 -29.97 -13.98
CA GLY A 338 -13.20 -30.87 -14.33
C GLY A 338 -14.54 -30.43 -13.73
N THR A 339 -15.58 -31.22 -13.98
CA THR A 339 -16.96 -30.95 -13.50
C THR A 339 -17.62 -32.24 -13.02
N LEU A 340 -18.85 -32.13 -12.52
CA LEU A 340 -19.72 -33.29 -12.34
C LEU A 340 -20.13 -33.90 -13.69
N PRO A 341 -20.36 -35.22 -13.75
CA PRO A 341 -20.80 -35.88 -14.98
C PRO A 341 -22.21 -35.47 -15.43
N LYS A 342 -23.08 -35.04 -14.51
CA LYS A 342 -24.43 -34.52 -14.83
C LYS A 342 -24.70 -33.23 -14.05
N GLY A 343 -25.61 -32.42 -14.56
CA GLY A 343 -25.95 -31.14 -13.98
C GLY A 343 -26.96 -30.36 -14.81
N THR A 344 -27.20 -29.11 -14.42
CA THR A 344 -27.92 -28.12 -15.21
C THR A 344 -27.13 -27.83 -16.48
N GLY A 345 -27.75 -28.13 -17.64
CA GLY A 345 -27.13 -28.00 -18.96
C GLY A 345 -25.96 -28.97 -19.19
N GLY A 346 -25.39 -28.92 -20.40
CA GLY A 346 -24.24 -29.76 -20.79
C GLY A 346 -22.87 -29.16 -20.44
N VAL A 347 -22.82 -27.92 -19.95
CA VAL A 347 -21.57 -27.19 -19.71
C VAL A 347 -21.64 -26.34 -18.45
N VAL A 348 -20.50 -26.26 -17.74
CA VAL A 348 -20.23 -25.21 -16.75
C VAL A 348 -19.48 -24.08 -17.44
N VAL A 349 -19.90 -22.83 -17.23
CA VAL A 349 -19.23 -21.66 -17.80
C VAL A 349 -18.35 -21.05 -16.72
N PHE A 350 -17.05 -20.97 -17.01
CA PHE A 350 -16.03 -20.46 -16.11
C PHE A 350 -15.43 -19.18 -16.69
N ARG A 351 -15.80 -18.03 -16.12
CA ARG A 351 -15.33 -16.71 -16.59
C ARG A 351 -14.23 -16.20 -15.69
N VAL A 352 -13.15 -15.72 -16.28
CA VAL A 352 -12.05 -15.09 -15.56
C VAL A 352 -12.25 -13.59 -15.55
N VAL A 353 -12.19 -13.00 -14.37
CA VAL A 353 -12.42 -11.58 -14.12
C VAL A 353 -11.19 -10.98 -13.42
N HIS A 354 -10.72 -9.87 -13.96
CA HIS A 354 -9.63 -9.09 -13.38
C HIS A 354 -9.92 -7.59 -13.54
N GLY A 355 -9.70 -6.80 -12.49
CA GLY A 355 -10.04 -5.37 -12.48
C GLY A 355 -11.51 -5.08 -12.82
N GLY A 356 -12.42 -5.97 -12.43
CA GLY A 356 -13.87 -5.85 -12.70
C GLY A 356 -14.29 -6.16 -14.15
N LYS A 357 -13.38 -6.58 -15.02
CA LYS A 357 -13.66 -6.94 -16.42
C LYS A 357 -13.47 -8.43 -16.64
N VAL A 358 -14.33 -9.04 -17.44
CA VAL A 358 -14.11 -10.41 -17.93
C VAL A 358 -12.95 -10.38 -18.91
N ILE A 359 -11.88 -11.10 -18.60
CA ILE A 359 -10.67 -11.18 -19.43
C ILE A 359 -10.60 -12.48 -20.23
N ASP A 360 -11.31 -13.53 -19.79
CA ASP A 360 -11.35 -14.82 -20.47
C ASP A 360 -12.64 -15.60 -20.13
N THR A 361 -13.02 -16.60 -20.94
CA THR A 361 -14.19 -17.45 -20.69
C THR A 361 -13.98 -18.86 -21.24
N HIS A 362 -14.12 -19.85 -20.36
CA HIS A 362 -14.00 -21.26 -20.67
C HIS A 362 -15.34 -21.98 -20.52
N ARG A 363 -15.68 -22.85 -21.48
CA ARG A 363 -16.81 -23.77 -21.39
C ARG A 363 -16.28 -25.15 -21.08
N ILE A 364 -16.64 -25.71 -19.93
CA ILE A 364 -16.18 -27.03 -19.49
C ILE A 364 -17.35 -27.98 -19.63
N ILE A 365 -17.21 -28.96 -20.52
CA ILE A 365 -18.26 -29.91 -20.86
C ILE A 365 -18.37 -30.94 -19.73
N ARG A 366 -19.59 -31.25 -19.34
CA ARG A 366 -19.87 -32.27 -18.33
C ARG A 366 -19.64 -33.66 -18.91
N ASN A 367 -19.24 -34.60 -18.05
CA ASN A 367 -18.97 -36.00 -18.41
C ASN A 367 -17.76 -36.22 -19.34
N GLU A 368 -16.89 -35.23 -19.51
CA GLU A 368 -15.59 -35.40 -20.16
C GLU A 368 -14.47 -35.57 -19.11
N PRO A 369 -13.33 -36.19 -19.48
CA PRO A 369 -12.13 -36.16 -18.65
C PRO A 369 -11.73 -34.73 -18.30
N SER A 370 -10.97 -34.56 -17.21
CA SER A 370 -10.41 -33.25 -16.88
C SER A 370 -9.55 -32.72 -18.02
N LYS A 371 -9.53 -31.39 -18.17
CA LYS A 371 -8.74 -30.73 -19.18
C LYS A 371 -7.91 -29.61 -18.57
N ILE A 372 -6.76 -29.36 -19.17
CA ILE A 372 -5.98 -28.17 -18.88
C ILE A 372 -6.61 -27.00 -19.61
N ILE A 373 -6.88 -25.92 -18.88
CA ILE A 373 -7.21 -24.62 -19.46
C ILE A 373 -6.07 -23.65 -19.20
N ASP A 374 -5.78 -22.84 -20.21
CA ASP A 374 -4.74 -21.82 -20.19
C ASP A 374 -5.42 -20.45 -20.08
N ILE A 375 -5.08 -19.71 -19.02
CA ILE A 375 -5.63 -18.39 -18.73
C ILE A 375 -4.48 -17.37 -18.85
N PRO A 376 -4.57 -16.36 -19.72
CA PRO A 376 -3.54 -15.34 -19.81
C PRO A 376 -3.48 -14.56 -18.49
N VAL A 377 -2.30 -14.51 -17.87
CA VAL A 377 -2.11 -13.79 -16.61
C VAL A 377 -1.98 -12.30 -16.94
N PRO A 378 -2.87 -11.45 -16.39
CA PRO A 378 -2.68 -10.00 -16.42
C PRO A 378 -1.33 -9.65 -15.82
N GLN A 379 -0.73 -8.54 -16.26
CA GLN A 379 0.55 -8.11 -15.70
C GLN A 379 0.42 -8.00 -14.16
N ALA A 380 1.22 -8.79 -13.45
CA ALA A 380 1.24 -8.76 -11.99
C ALA A 380 1.63 -7.36 -11.51
N HIS A 381 1.08 -6.94 -10.38
CA HIS A 381 1.44 -5.66 -9.80
C HIS A 381 2.94 -5.66 -9.41
N ALA A 382 3.56 -4.49 -9.30
CA ALA A 382 4.97 -4.37 -8.90
C ALA A 382 5.26 -4.98 -7.50
N SER A 383 4.22 -5.21 -6.69
CA SER A 383 4.29 -5.94 -5.43
C SER A 383 4.46 -7.46 -5.59
N GLY A 384 4.32 -7.99 -6.81
CA GLY A 384 4.26 -9.43 -7.07
C GLY A 384 2.86 -10.02 -6.85
N GLU A 385 1.86 -9.19 -6.57
CA GLU A 385 0.50 -9.65 -6.31
C GLU A 385 -0.26 -9.99 -7.60
N LEU A 386 -0.98 -11.10 -7.58
CA LEU A 386 -1.99 -11.44 -8.58
C LEU A 386 -3.27 -11.91 -7.89
N SER A 387 -4.36 -11.19 -8.17
CA SER A 387 -5.72 -11.58 -7.77
C SER A 387 -6.59 -11.73 -9.01
N LEU A 388 -7.21 -12.90 -9.13
CA LEU A 388 -8.20 -13.24 -10.14
C LEU A 388 -9.50 -13.60 -9.43
N ARG A 389 -10.62 -13.17 -10.01
CA ARG A 389 -11.95 -13.59 -9.57
C ARG A 389 -12.57 -14.42 -10.69
N PHE A 390 -13.22 -15.51 -10.35
CA PHE A 390 -13.92 -16.35 -11.32
C PHE A 390 -15.42 -16.31 -11.10
N LYS A 391 -16.18 -16.23 -12.19
CA LYS A 391 -17.62 -16.45 -12.18
C LYS A 391 -17.92 -17.84 -12.71
N VAL A 392 -18.52 -18.68 -11.88
CA VAL A 392 -18.89 -20.05 -12.22
C VAL A 392 -20.40 -20.13 -12.41
N GLU A 393 -20.85 -20.35 -13.64
CA GLU A 393 -22.26 -20.42 -14.01
C GLU A 393 -22.65 -21.87 -14.33
N ASN A 394 -23.92 -22.22 -14.08
CA ASN A 394 -24.46 -23.58 -14.20
C ASN A 394 -23.85 -24.60 -13.22
N ALA A 395 -23.41 -24.17 -12.04
CA ALA A 395 -23.13 -25.09 -10.93
C ALA A 395 -24.38 -25.93 -10.60
N SER A 396 -24.20 -27.14 -10.06
CA SER A 396 -25.33 -28.06 -9.82
C SER A 396 -25.12 -28.86 -8.56
N ARG A 397 -26.22 -29.23 -7.90
CA ARG A 397 -26.16 -30.10 -6.73
C ARG A 397 -26.13 -31.55 -7.18
N PRO A 398 -25.11 -32.34 -6.80
CA PRO A 398 -25.04 -33.76 -7.15
C PRO A 398 -26.33 -34.53 -6.84
N VAL A 399 -26.93 -34.28 -5.68
CA VAL A 399 -28.17 -34.93 -5.23
C VAL A 399 -29.36 -34.72 -6.18
N GLU A 400 -29.49 -33.54 -6.80
CA GLU A 400 -30.58 -33.21 -7.74
C GLU A 400 -30.47 -33.98 -9.06
N HIS A 401 -29.32 -34.60 -9.32
CA HIS A 401 -29.04 -35.35 -10.53
C HIS A 401 -28.73 -36.85 -10.26
N GLY A 402 -29.06 -37.33 -9.05
CA GLY A 402 -28.87 -38.72 -8.65
C GLY A 402 -27.39 -39.13 -8.50
N ILE A 403 -26.52 -38.17 -8.16
CA ILE A 403 -25.08 -38.40 -7.93
C ILE A 403 -24.81 -38.22 -6.44
N GLY A 404 -24.92 -39.30 -5.66
CA GLY A 404 -24.69 -39.26 -4.21
C GLY A 404 -25.62 -38.29 -3.46
N ASP A 405 -25.23 -37.94 -2.23
CA ASP A 405 -26.06 -37.15 -1.29
C ASP A 405 -25.56 -35.71 -1.08
N ASP A 406 -24.58 -35.25 -1.87
CA ASP A 406 -23.99 -33.91 -1.71
C ASP A 406 -24.99 -32.82 -2.17
N VAL A 407 -25.26 -31.87 -1.25
CA VAL A 407 -26.22 -30.77 -1.41
C VAL A 407 -25.57 -29.44 -1.82
N ARG A 408 -24.23 -29.39 -1.94
CA ARG A 408 -23.49 -28.18 -2.34
C ARG A 408 -23.72 -27.88 -3.83
N HIS A 409 -23.68 -26.60 -4.22
CA HIS A 409 -23.69 -26.21 -5.63
C HIS A 409 -22.29 -26.36 -6.23
N LEU A 410 -21.99 -27.54 -6.75
CA LEU A 410 -20.68 -27.82 -7.32
C LEU A 410 -20.58 -27.32 -8.76
N GLY A 411 -19.66 -26.38 -8.97
CA GLY A 411 -19.34 -25.84 -10.29
C GLY A 411 -18.25 -26.65 -10.98
N ILE A 412 -17.00 -26.18 -10.84
CA ILE A 412 -15.81 -26.88 -11.31
C ILE A 412 -15.00 -27.43 -10.14
N TRP A 413 -14.17 -28.43 -10.39
CA TRP A 413 -13.07 -28.78 -9.51
C TRP A 413 -11.73 -28.51 -10.19
N ILE A 414 -10.74 -28.17 -9.37
CA ILE A 414 -9.35 -27.97 -9.79
C ILE A 414 -8.47 -28.96 -9.05
N SER A 415 -7.62 -29.70 -9.76
CA SER A 415 -6.66 -30.62 -9.13
C SER A 415 -5.22 -30.11 -9.16
N SER A 416 -4.89 -29.19 -10.06
CA SER A 416 -3.56 -28.58 -10.13
C SER A 416 -3.58 -27.22 -10.79
N PHE A 417 -2.55 -26.42 -10.49
CA PHE A 417 -2.29 -25.16 -11.17
C PHE A 417 -0.80 -24.93 -11.40
N GLU A 418 -0.46 -24.18 -12.45
CA GLU A 418 0.91 -23.82 -12.79
C GLU A 418 0.93 -22.41 -13.40
N PHE A 419 1.93 -21.61 -13.05
CA PHE A 419 2.23 -20.36 -13.74
C PHE A 419 3.34 -20.59 -14.77
N ALA A 420 2.96 -20.93 -16.00
CA ALA A 420 3.91 -21.19 -17.08
C ALA A 420 4.39 -19.87 -17.71
N SER A 421 5.69 -19.66 -17.80
CA SER A 421 6.25 -18.54 -18.55
C SER A 421 6.10 -18.81 -20.05
N GLY A 422 5.66 -17.81 -20.83
CA GLY A 422 5.71 -17.92 -22.29
C GLY A 422 7.16 -18.14 -22.75
N THR A 423 7.37 -19.06 -23.69
CA THR A 423 8.65 -19.25 -24.38
C THR A 423 9.07 -18.01 -25.14
#